data_AF-Q6XIA3-F1
#
_entry.id   AF-Q6XIA3-F1
#
_cell.length_a   1.000
_cell.length_b   1.000
_cell.length_c   1.000
_cell.angle_alpha   90.00
_cell.angle_beta   90.00
_cell.angle_gamma   90.00
#
_symmetry.space_group_name_H-M   'P 1'
#
loop_
_entity.id
_entity.type
_entity.pdbx_description
1 polymer ?
#
loop_
_entity_poly.entity_id
_entity_poly.type
_entity_poly.pdbx_seq_one_letter_code
_entity_poly.pdbx_strand_id
1 'polypeptide(L)'
;MDITQSFKASVMTVRLQRKAELAGKAKPATAPTKTGPTGPKDDFAKQAKEVCNKITSLRNVLIENRTAYMRIGQHLKSAAHMTDAQRDLIDRESEKFVTFYTQHLAKMRSDWKSAKRKPQERQHIDAVLDLLVSYLHSVEQIYLDQKKYRVQHELETYKLLKLAADKKKIPVRPAGSNSGKLG
;
A
#
# COMPACT_ATOMS: atom_id res chain seq x y z
N MET A 1 40.14 -3.73 13.35
CA MET A 1 39.96 -3.63 14.81
C MET A 1 38.46 -3.53 15.07
N ASP A 2 37.86 -4.51 15.75
CA ASP A 2 36.40 -4.53 16.00
C ASP A 2 36.07 -3.79 17.31
N ILE A 3 35.65 -2.54 17.16
CA ILE A 3 35.35 -1.59 18.24
C ILE A 3 34.26 -2.13 19.19
N THR A 4 33.41 -3.04 18.71
CA THR A 4 32.31 -3.65 19.47
C THR A 4 32.81 -4.53 20.61
N GLN A 5 33.91 -5.27 20.41
CA GLN A 5 34.45 -6.15 21.45
C GLN A 5 35.13 -5.36 22.57
N SER A 6 35.93 -4.34 22.21
CA SER A 6 36.55 -3.43 23.18
C SER A 6 35.50 -2.71 24.01
N PHE A 7 34.42 -2.23 23.37
CA PHE A 7 33.31 -1.59 24.07
C PHE A 7 32.57 -2.54 25.02
N LYS A 8 32.26 -3.78 24.58
CA LYS A 8 31.62 -4.80 25.44
C LYS A 8 32.47 -5.13 26.66
N ALA A 9 33.79 -5.30 26.47
CA ALA A 9 34.72 -5.55 27.55
C ALA A 9 34.70 -4.40 28.56
N SER A 10 34.88 -3.15 28.11
CA SER A 10 34.85 -1.97 28.98
C SER A 10 33.54 -1.81 29.74
N VAL A 11 32.38 -2.04 29.08
CA VAL A 11 31.06 -1.96 29.75
C VAL A 11 30.91 -3.05 30.81
N MET A 12 31.40 -4.27 30.55
CA MET A 12 31.35 -5.35 31.53
C MET A 12 32.23 -5.05 32.74
N THR A 13 33.42 -4.50 32.54
CA THR A 13 34.33 -4.11 33.63
C THR A 13 33.73 -3.00 34.50
N VAL A 14 33.15 -1.96 33.89
CA VAL A 14 32.46 -0.88 34.62
C VAL A 14 31.25 -1.42 35.40
N ARG A 15 30.49 -2.34 34.81
CA ARG A 15 29.34 -2.96 35.48
C ARG A 15 29.77 -3.84 36.65
N LEU A 16 30.90 -4.53 36.54
CA LEU A 16 31.48 -5.34 37.62
C LEU A 16 31.99 -4.46 38.76
N GLN A 17 32.71 -3.37 38.45
CA GLN A 17 33.20 -2.38 39.42
C GLN A 17 32.03 -1.75 40.18
N ARG A 18 31.01 -1.25 39.47
CA ARG A 18 29.81 -0.67 40.08
C ARG A 18 29.04 -1.69 40.94
N LYS A 19 29.01 -2.96 40.53
CA LYS A 19 28.36 -4.03 41.31
C LYS A 19 29.16 -4.38 42.56
N ALA A 20 30.50 -4.34 42.51
CA ALA A 20 31.37 -4.51 43.68
C ALA A 20 31.24 -3.32 44.65
N GLU A 21 31.17 -2.09 44.14
CA GLU A 21 30.91 -0.88 44.93
C GLU A 21 29.54 -0.91 45.61
N LEU A 22 28.51 -1.39 44.90
CA LEU A 22 27.14 -1.53 45.44
C LEU A 22 27.00 -2.73 46.38
N ALA A 23 27.79 -3.80 46.21
CA ALA A 23 27.80 -4.95 47.12
C ALA A 23 28.43 -4.63 48.49
N GLY A 24 29.21 -3.54 48.60
CA GLY A 24 29.71 -3.00 49.87
C GLY A 24 28.65 -2.32 50.75
N LYS A 25 27.41 -2.13 50.26
CA LYS A 25 26.26 -1.60 51.02
C LYS A 25 25.06 -2.54 50.91
N ALA A 26 25.02 -3.59 51.73
CA ALA A 26 23.92 -4.54 51.74
C ALA A 26 22.80 -4.15 52.74
N LYS A 27 21.56 -4.01 52.25
CA LYS A 27 20.33 -4.60 52.82
C LYS A 27 19.20 -4.61 51.78
N PRO A 28 18.14 -5.45 51.92
CA PRO A 28 17.65 -6.25 50.81
C PRO A 28 16.18 -5.96 50.46
N ALA A 29 15.70 -6.73 49.49
CA ALA A 29 14.32 -6.93 49.06
C ALA A 29 13.82 -5.98 47.96
N THR A 30 13.46 -6.57 46.82
CA THR A 30 12.30 -6.13 46.05
C THR A 30 11.79 -7.29 45.18
N ALA A 31 10.49 -7.50 45.32
CA ALA A 31 9.66 -8.48 44.63
C ALA A 31 9.77 -8.40 43.09
N PRO A 32 9.37 -9.46 42.36
CA PRO A 32 9.37 -9.45 40.90
C PRO A 32 8.40 -8.38 40.37
N THR A 33 8.97 -7.35 39.76
CA THR A 33 8.24 -6.30 39.05
C THR A 33 7.66 -6.89 37.77
N LYS A 34 6.36 -7.20 37.78
CA LYS A 34 5.59 -7.38 36.53
C LYS A 34 5.48 -6.01 35.86
N THR A 35 6.46 -5.66 35.05
CA THR A 35 6.43 -4.47 34.20
C THR A 35 5.60 -4.77 32.96
N GLY A 36 4.37 -4.28 32.95
CA GLY A 36 3.66 -3.97 31.72
C GLY A 36 3.15 -2.54 31.82
N PRO A 37 3.78 -1.54 31.18
CA PRO A 37 3.19 -0.22 31.11
C PRO A 37 2.10 -0.25 30.04
N THR A 38 0.86 -0.53 30.43
CA THR A 38 -0.35 -0.18 29.66
C THR A 38 -0.50 1.33 29.69
N GLY A 39 0.39 2.03 28.99
CA GLY A 39 0.37 3.49 28.86
C GLY A 39 -0.14 3.92 27.49
N PRO A 40 -0.49 5.20 27.31
CA PRO A 40 -0.99 5.78 26.04
C PRO A 40 -0.11 5.53 24.80
N LYS A 41 1.17 5.17 25.02
CA LYS A 41 2.10 4.76 23.94
C LYS A 41 1.69 3.45 23.27
N ASP A 42 1.16 2.52 24.04
CA ASP A 42 0.72 1.22 23.52
C ASP A 42 -0.55 1.38 22.66
N ASP A 43 -1.40 2.36 22.99
CA ASP A 43 -2.62 2.65 22.23
C ASP A 43 -2.33 3.26 20.86
N PHE A 44 -1.40 4.23 20.77
CA PHE A 44 -0.96 4.76 19.48
C PHE A 44 -0.36 3.67 18.60
N ALA A 45 0.53 2.85 19.16
CA ALA A 45 1.20 1.79 18.41
C ALA A 45 0.21 0.75 17.89
N LYS A 46 -0.81 0.38 18.69
CA LYS A 46 -1.90 -0.49 18.27
C LYS A 46 -2.69 0.11 17.12
N GLN A 47 -3.15 1.35 17.25
CA GLN A 47 -3.90 2.04 16.20
C GLN A 47 -3.09 2.16 14.90
N ALA A 48 -1.84 2.59 14.98
CA ALA A 48 -0.95 2.71 13.82
C ALA A 48 -0.74 1.36 13.12
N LYS A 49 -0.58 0.29 13.90
CA LYS A 49 -0.43 -1.08 13.37
C LYS A 49 -1.71 -1.58 12.70
N GLU A 50 -2.87 -1.29 13.29
CA GLU A 50 -4.17 -1.62 12.68
C GLU A 50 -4.36 -0.92 11.34
N VAL A 51 -4.06 0.38 11.27
CA VAL A 51 -4.11 1.14 10.00
C VAL A 51 -3.15 0.55 8.98
N CYS A 52 -1.90 0.25 9.36
CA CYS A 52 -0.92 -0.38 8.48
C CYS A 52 -1.42 -1.73 7.92
N ASN A 53 -2.00 -2.57 8.78
CA ASN A 53 -2.55 -3.86 8.38
C ASN A 53 -3.70 -3.68 7.37
N LYS A 54 -4.59 -2.71 7.60
CA LYS A 54 -5.72 -2.43 6.70
C LYS A 54 -5.24 -1.92 5.34
N ILE A 55 -4.27 -1.00 5.30
CA ILE A 55 -3.66 -0.54 4.04
C ILE A 55 -2.99 -1.71 3.31
N THR A 56 -2.31 -2.59 4.04
CA THR A 56 -1.69 -3.80 3.47
C THR A 56 -2.73 -4.78 2.92
N SER A 57 -3.88 -4.93 3.58
CA SER A 57 -4.98 -5.74 3.04
C SER A 57 -5.48 -5.20 1.70
N LEU A 58 -5.67 -3.87 1.56
CA LEU A 58 -6.03 -3.27 0.27
C LEU A 58 -4.95 -3.56 -0.79
N ARG A 59 -3.67 -3.35 -0.45
CA ARG A 59 -2.54 -3.64 -1.36
C ARG A 59 -2.58 -5.09 -1.86
N ASN A 60 -2.80 -6.05 -0.96
CA ASN A 60 -2.82 -7.47 -1.33
C ASN A 60 -3.98 -7.77 -2.28
N VAL A 61 -5.18 -7.28 -1.98
CA VAL A 61 -6.35 -7.43 -2.87
C VAL A 61 -6.05 -6.85 -4.26
N LEU A 62 -5.46 -5.66 -4.35
CA LEU A 62 -5.13 -5.02 -5.63
C LEU A 62 -4.08 -5.81 -6.44
N ILE A 63 -3.09 -6.41 -5.77
CA ILE A 63 -2.04 -7.19 -6.42
C ILE A 63 -2.57 -8.56 -6.87
N GLU A 64 -3.30 -9.26 -6.00
CA GLU A 64 -3.85 -10.59 -6.25
C GLU A 64 -4.85 -10.57 -7.42
N ASN A 65 -5.63 -9.49 -7.53
CA ASN A 65 -6.63 -9.34 -8.60
C ASN A 65 -6.09 -8.66 -9.86
N ARG A 66 -4.82 -8.22 -9.88
CA ARG A 66 -4.26 -7.38 -10.95
C ARG A 66 -4.42 -8.00 -12.34
N THR A 67 -4.10 -9.28 -12.48
CA THR A 67 -4.14 -9.98 -13.78
C THR A 67 -5.55 -10.06 -14.33
N ALA A 68 -6.51 -10.43 -13.48
CA ALA A 68 -7.93 -10.55 -13.83
C ALA A 68 -8.55 -9.17 -14.13
N TYR A 69 -8.23 -8.16 -13.32
CA TYR A 69 -8.68 -6.78 -13.52
C TYR A 69 -8.20 -6.21 -14.86
N MET A 70 -6.91 -6.37 -15.15
CA MET A 70 -6.27 -5.89 -16.39
C MET A 70 -6.55 -6.79 -17.61
N ARG A 71 -7.29 -7.90 -17.43
CA ARG A 71 -7.57 -8.91 -18.47
C ARG A 71 -6.32 -9.44 -19.18
N ILE A 72 -5.21 -9.56 -18.44
CA ILE A 72 -3.95 -10.06 -18.96
C ILE A 72 -4.09 -11.55 -19.26
N GLY A 73 -3.77 -11.95 -20.49
CA GLY A 73 -3.83 -13.35 -20.88
C GLY A 73 -5.25 -13.92 -20.98
N GLN A 74 -6.28 -13.09 -21.12
CA GLN A 74 -7.70 -13.52 -21.17
C GLN A 74 -8.04 -14.59 -22.26
N HIS A 75 -7.15 -14.81 -23.23
CA HIS A 75 -7.29 -15.85 -24.25
C HIS A 75 -6.90 -17.25 -23.74
N LEU A 76 -6.23 -17.34 -22.58
CA LEU A 76 -5.88 -18.59 -21.93
C LEU A 76 -7.08 -19.11 -21.13
N LYS A 77 -7.46 -20.37 -21.33
CA LYS A 77 -8.57 -21.00 -20.59
C LYS A 77 -8.38 -21.03 -19.07
N SER A 78 -7.14 -20.97 -18.61
CA SER A 78 -6.78 -20.97 -17.18
C SER A 78 -6.62 -19.57 -16.59
N ALA A 79 -6.85 -18.51 -17.36
CA ALA A 79 -6.71 -17.15 -16.86
C ALA A 79 -7.81 -16.83 -15.85
N ALA A 80 -7.45 -16.05 -14.83
CA ALA A 80 -8.44 -15.48 -13.92
C ALA A 80 -9.25 -14.42 -14.68
N HIS A 81 -10.58 -14.49 -14.54
CA HIS A 81 -11.51 -13.58 -15.21
C HIS A 81 -12.24 -12.70 -14.19
N MET A 82 -12.57 -11.48 -14.60
CA MET A 82 -13.32 -10.54 -13.79
C MET A 82 -14.34 -9.81 -14.66
N THR A 83 -15.57 -9.69 -14.17
CA THR A 83 -16.65 -8.96 -14.85
C THR A 83 -16.48 -7.45 -14.67
N ASP A 84 -17.15 -6.66 -15.51
CA ASP A 84 -17.07 -5.20 -15.42
C ASP A 84 -17.63 -4.67 -14.11
N ALA A 85 -18.72 -5.27 -13.63
CA ALA A 85 -19.29 -4.94 -12.32
C ALA A 85 -18.31 -5.22 -11.16
N GLN A 86 -17.51 -6.30 -11.24
CA GLN A 86 -16.48 -6.60 -10.24
C GLN A 86 -15.33 -5.60 -10.30
N ARG A 87 -14.91 -5.20 -11.51
CA ARG A 87 -13.87 -4.17 -11.70
C ARG A 87 -14.32 -2.80 -11.17
N ASP A 88 -15.56 -2.41 -11.47
CA ASP A 88 -16.17 -1.17 -10.97
C ASP A 88 -16.32 -1.18 -9.44
N LEU A 89 -16.61 -2.34 -8.85
CA LEU A 89 -16.64 -2.49 -7.40
C LEU A 89 -15.25 -2.27 -6.80
N ILE A 90 -14.18 -2.83 -7.38
CA ILE A 90 -12.81 -2.60 -6.93
C ILE A 90 -12.46 -1.11 -6.99
N ASP A 91 -12.78 -0.43 -8.10
CA ASP A 91 -12.52 1.00 -8.27
C ASP A 91 -13.22 1.81 -7.16
N ARG A 92 -14.53 1.58 -6.97
CA ARG A 92 -15.34 2.29 -5.99
C ARG A 92 -14.89 2.05 -4.55
N GLU A 93 -14.65 0.80 -4.18
CA GLU A 93 -14.26 0.47 -2.81
C GLU A 93 -12.81 0.92 -2.51
N SER A 94 -11.91 0.91 -3.49
CA SER A 94 -10.55 1.46 -3.33
C SER A 94 -10.60 2.98 -3.11
N GLU A 95 -11.38 3.71 -3.90
CA GLU A 95 -11.55 5.16 -3.76
C GLU A 95 -12.15 5.54 -2.40
N LYS A 96 -13.20 4.83 -1.96
CA LYS A 96 -13.79 5.00 -0.63
C LYS A 96 -12.78 4.72 0.47
N PHE A 97 -12.01 3.64 0.35
CA PHE A 97 -11.01 3.25 1.33
C PHE A 97 -9.95 4.34 1.49
N VAL A 98 -9.37 4.81 0.38
CA VAL A 98 -8.32 5.84 0.43
C VAL A 98 -8.86 7.15 0.98
N THR A 99 -10.05 7.56 0.58
CA THR A 99 -10.72 8.76 1.13
C THR A 99 -10.90 8.65 2.64
N PHE A 100 -11.43 7.51 3.11
CA PHE A 100 -11.64 7.26 4.53
C PHE A 100 -10.33 7.28 5.32
N TYR A 101 -9.30 6.56 4.88
CA TYR A 101 -8.04 6.48 5.61
C TYR A 101 -7.22 7.77 5.56
N THR A 102 -7.37 8.58 4.51
CA THR A 102 -6.79 9.93 4.46
C THR A 102 -7.39 10.82 5.55
N GLN A 103 -8.72 10.82 5.68
CA GLN A 103 -9.41 11.57 6.73
C GLN A 103 -9.11 11.02 8.12
N HIS A 104 -9.07 9.68 8.26
CA HIS A 104 -8.77 9.02 9.52
C HIS A 104 -7.35 9.35 10.02
N LEU A 105 -6.34 9.29 9.14
CA LEU A 105 -4.96 9.66 9.46
C LEU A 105 -4.84 11.15 9.82
N ALA A 106 -5.56 12.03 9.12
CA ALA A 106 -5.60 13.46 9.46
C ALA A 106 -6.22 13.69 10.85
N LYS A 107 -7.30 12.98 11.17
CA LYS A 107 -7.92 13.02 12.50
C LYS A 107 -6.97 12.50 13.57
N MET A 108 -6.35 11.33 13.36
CA MET A 108 -5.33 10.79 14.27
C MET A 108 -4.23 11.84 14.51
N ARG A 109 -3.73 12.50 13.46
CA ARG A 109 -2.72 13.54 13.59
C ARG A 109 -3.16 14.68 14.51
N SER A 110 -4.41 15.15 14.36
CA SER A 110 -4.98 16.19 15.23
C SER A 110 -5.10 15.71 16.68
N ASP A 111 -5.65 14.52 16.91
CA ASP A 111 -5.86 13.92 18.22
C ASP A 111 -4.52 13.78 18.96
N TRP A 112 -3.49 13.28 18.27
CA TRP A 112 -2.17 13.08 18.87
C TRP A 112 -1.33 14.37 18.98
N LYS A 113 -1.64 15.43 18.22
CA LYS A 113 -1.01 16.76 18.40
C LYS A 113 -1.52 17.49 19.64
N SER A 114 -2.79 17.31 20.00
CA SER A 114 -3.44 18.01 21.11
C SER A 114 -2.92 17.60 22.50
N ALA A 115 -2.37 16.39 22.66
CA ALA A 115 -1.93 15.92 23.96
C ALA A 115 -0.53 16.44 24.37
N LYS A 116 -0.35 16.71 25.66
CA LYS A 116 0.97 17.04 26.24
C LYS A 116 1.86 15.80 26.21
N ARG A 117 2.95 15.85 25.44
CA ARG A 117 3.91 14.75 25.25
C ARG A 117 5.34 15.26 25.20
N LYS A 118 6.31 14.37 25.45
CA LYS A 118 7.74 14.68 25.32
C LYS A 118 8.09 14.95 23.84
N PRO A 119 9.09 15.80 23.55
CA PRO A 119 9.48 16.12 22.17
C PRO A 119 9.78 14.88 21.30
N GLN A 120 10.55 13.93 21.83
CA GLN A 120 10.89 12.68 21.14
C GLN A 120 9.64 11.86 20.76
N GLU A 121 8.63 11.83 21.62
CA GLU A 121 7.40 11.08 21.39
C GLU A 121 6.53 11.74 20.32
N ARG A 122 6.49 13.07 20.28
CA ARG A 122 5.83 13.82 19.20
C ARG A 122 6.49 13.54 17.85
N GLN A 123 7.82 13.63 17.80
CA GLN A 123 8.57 13.35 16.58
C GLN A 123 8.36 11.92 16.09
N HIS A 124 8.35 10.94 17.01
CA HIS A 124 8.05 9.55 16.67
C HIS A 124 6.66 9.40 16.07
N ILE A 125 5.63 9.98 16.70
CA ILE A 125 4.24 9.93 16.22
C ILE A 125 4.12 10.57 14.84
N ASP A 126 4.68 11.77 14.65
CA ASP A 126 4.64 12.47 13.36
C ASP A 126 5.31 11.64 12.26
N ALA A 127 6.49 11.08 12.53
CA ALA A 127 7.20 10.23 11.57
C ALA A 127 6.40 8.97 11.20
N VAL A 128 5.74 8.32 12.18
CA VAL A 128 4.90 7.15 11.92
C VAL A 128 3.68 7.52 11.08
N LEU A 129 3.02 8.64 11.38
CA LEU A 129 1.87 9.11 10.60
C LEU A 129 2.28 9.48 9.16
N ASP A 130 3.43 10.13 8.96
CA ASP A 130 3.94 10.45 7.62
C ASP A 130 4.27 9.20 6.82
N LEU A 131 4.83 8.16 7.46
CA LEU A 131 5.05 6.87 6.83
C LEU A 131 3.74 6.18 6.43
N LEU A 132 2.71 6.22 7.30
CA LEU A 132 1.40 5.64 6.99
C LEU A 132 0.70 6.36 5.84
N VAL A 133 0.75 7.70 5.80
CA VAL A 133 0.21 8.50 4.68
C VAL A 133 0.94 8.16 3.38
N SER A 134 2.27 8.13 3.43
CA SER A 134 3.10 7.79 2.26
C SER A 134 2.81 6.38 1.76
N TYR A 135 2.59 5.43 2.67
CA TYR A 135 2.24 4.06 2.31
C TYR A 135 0.82 3.97 1.71
N LEU A 136 -0.16 4.68 2.28
CA LEU A 136 -1.51 4.78 1.72
C LEU A 136 -1.47 5.30 0.28
N HIS A 137 -0.75 6.41 0.04
CA HIS A 137 -0.62 6.98 -1.30
C HIS A 137 0.13 6.04 -2.26
N SER A 138 1.13 5.30 -1.79
CA SER A 138 1.82 4.30 -2.61
C SER A 138 0.87 3.18 -3.05
N VAL A 139 -0.05 2.76 -2.18
CA VAL A 139 -1.09 1.76 -2.51
C VAL A 139 -2.18 2.37 -3.40
N GLU A 140 -2.53 3.63 -3.19
CA GLU A 140 -3.41 4.39 -4.08
C GLU A 140 -2.87 4.42 -5.52
N GLN A 141 -1.58 4.69 -5.71
CA GLN A 141 -0.97 4.68 -7.04
C GLN A 141 -1.15 3.34 -7.75
N ILE A 142 -1.11 2.21 -7.03
CA ILE A 142 -1.35 0.89 -7.63
C ILE A 142 -2.73 0.81 -8.27
N TYR A 143 -3.79 1.26 -7.58
CA TYR A 143 -5.14 1.20 -8.17
C TYR A 143 -5.33 2.24 -9.27
N LEU A 144 -4.75 3.45 -9.12
CA LEU A 144 -4.84 4.49 -10.15
C LEU A 144 -4.16 4.05 -11.45
N ASP A 145 -3.01 3.41 -11.37
CA ASP A 145 -2.31 2.85 -12.52
C ASP A 145 -3.12 1.73 -13.20
N GLN A 146 -3.75 0.85 -12.41
CA GLN A 146 -4.64 -0.18 -12.94
C GLN A 146 -5.84 0.44 -13.66
N LYS A 147 -6.50 1.43 -13.06
CA LYS A 147 -7.64 2.15 -13.66
C LYS A 147 -7.24 2.89 -14.93
N LYS A 148 -6.08 3.55 -14.93
CA LYS A 148 -5.51 4.20 -16.12
C LYS A 148 -5.29 3.20 -17.25
N TYR A 149 -4.69 2.04 -16.95
CA TYR A 149 -4.50 0.98 -17.94
C TYR A 149 -5.84 0.51 -18.51
N ARG A 150 -6.86 0.30 -17.67
CA ARG A 150 -8.20 -0.11 -18.11
C ARG A 150 -8.79 0.88 -19.12
N VAL A 151 -8.76 2.17 -18.80
CA VAL A 151 -9.28 3.24 -19.69
C VAL A 151 -8.50 3.29 -21.00
N GLN A 152 -7.16 3.20 -20.95
CA GLN A 152 -6.33 3.19 -22.15
C GLN A 152 -6.65 1.98 -23.04
N HIS A 153 -6.73 0.78 -22.46
CA HIS A 153 -7.05 -0.45 -23.17
C HIS A 153 -8.45 -0.39 -23.82
N GLU A 154 -9.46 0.15 -23.12
CA GLU A 154 -10.81 0.32 -23.68
C GLU A 154 -10.82 1.30 -24.86
N LEU A 155 -10.09 2.42 -24.76
CA LEU A 155 -9.94 3.39 -25.85
C LEU A 155 -9.22 2.80 -27.08
N GLU A 156 -8.14 2.04 -26.87
CA GLU A 156 -7.42 1.36 -27.95
C GLU A 156 -8.28 0.31 -28.64
N THR A 157 -9.02 -0.48 -27.86
CA THR A 157 -9.96 -1.48 -28.39
C THR A 157 -11.05 -0.80 -29.23
N TYR A 158 -11.62 0.32 -28.74
CA TYR A 158 -12.61 1.09 -29.49
C TYR A 158 -12.05 1.64 -30.80
N LYS A 159 -10.84 2.21 -30.79
CA LYS A 159 -10.16 2.70 -32.01
C LYS A 159 -9.97 1.58 -33.04
N LEU A 160 -9.56 0.39 -32.60
CA LEU A 160 -9.38 -0.77 -33.48
C LEU A 160 -10.69 -1.24 -34.09
N LEU A 161 -11.76 -1.34 -33.27
CA LEU A 161 -13.10 -1.71 -33.74
C LEU A 161 -13.65 -0.69 -34.75
N LYS A 162 -13.47 0.61 -34.49
CA LYS A 162 -13.87 1.68 -35.42
C LYS A 162 -13.13 1.57 -36.75
N LEU A 163 -11.82 1.39 -36.72
CA LEU A 163 -11.01 1.21 -37.93
C LEU A 163 -11.44 -0.03 -38.74
N ALA A 164 -11.77 -1.13 -38.06
CA ALA A 164 -12.28 -2.34 -38.71
C ALA A 164 -13.67 -2.13 -39.34
N ALA A 165 -14.55 -1.38 -38.68
CA ALA A 165 -15.86 -1.02 -39.21
C ALA A 165 -15.76 -0.10 -40.44
N ASP A 166 -14.85 0.87 -40.42
CA ASP A 166 -14.61 1.78 -41.55
C ASP A 166 -14.05 1.04 -42.77
N LYS A 167 -13.18 0.04 -42.57
CA LYS A 167 -12.70 -0.85 -43.64
C LYS A 167 -13.82 -1.70 -44.27
N LYS A 168 -14.83 -2.09 -43.50
CA LYS A 168 -16.00 -2.84 -44.01
C LYS A 168 -16.98 -1.98 -44.82
N LYS A 169 -16.80 -0.65 -44.84
CA LYS A 169 -17.63 0.29 -45.61
C LYS A 169 -17.05 0.70 -46.96
N ILE A 170 -16.02 0.03 -47.48
CA ILE A 170 -15.49 0.29 -48.84
C ILE A 170 -16.27 -0.58 -49.84
N PRO A 171 -17.15 -0.01 -50.70
CA PRO A 171 -17.69 -0.71 -51.85
C PRO A 171 -16.59 -0.79 -52.91
N VAL A 172 -16.14 -2.00 -53.24
CA VAL A 172 -15.22 -2.20 -54.36
C VAL A 172 -16.04 -2.14 -55.66
N ARG A 173 -15.91 -1.00 -56.36
CA ARG A 173 -16.19 -0.63 -57.77
C ARG A 173 -17.10 -1.56 -58.62
N PRO A 174 -18.16 -1.03 -59.27
CA PRO A 174 -18.91 -1.79 -60.27
C PRO A 174 -18.01 -2.10 -61.48
N ALA A 175 -17.99 -3.37 -61.88
CA ALA A 175 -17.32 -3.83 -63.08
C ALA A 175 -17.85 -3.04 -64.29
N GLY A 176 -16.93 -2.40 -65.03
CA GLY A 176 -17.26 -1.63 -66.22
C GLY A 176 -17.97 -2.52 -67.25
N SER A 177 -19.16 -2.08 -67.65
CA SER A 177 -19.84 -2.55 -68.85
C SER A 177 -19.04 -2.10 -70.08
N ASN A 178 -18.28 -3.01 -70.67
CA ASN A 178 -17.80 -2.89 -72.04
C ASN A 178 -17.60 -4.30 -72.61
N SER A 179 -18.70 -4.95 -72.98
CA SER A 179 -18.66 -6.04 -73.96
C SER A 179 -18.89 -5.44 -75.34
N GLY A 180 -17.81 -5.38 -76.11
CA GLY A 180 -17.80 -4.88 -77.47
C GLY A 180 -18.65 -5.73 -78.43
N LYS A 181 -19.18 -5.04 -79.43
CA LYS A 181 -19.62 -5.61 -80.70
C LYS A 181 -18.48 -6.42 -81.34
N LEU A 182 -18.73 -7.70 -81.57
CA LEU A 182 -18.22 -8.52 -82.67
C LEU A 182 -19.52 -9.02 -83.33
N GLY A 183 -19.84 -8.63 -84.56
CA GLY A 183 -19.15 -9.07 -85.77
C GLY A 183 -20.14 -9.97 -86.48
#